data_AF-A0A9P7FZK2-F1
#
_entry.id   AF-A0A9P7FZK2-F1
#
_cell.length_a   1.000
_cell.length_b   1.000
_cell.length_c   1.000
_cell.angle_alpha   90.00
_cell.angle_beta   90.00
_cell.angle_gamma   90.00
#
_symmetry.space_group_name_H-M   'P 1'
#
loop_
_entity.id
_entity.type
_entity.pdbx_description
1 polymer ?
#
loop_
_entity_poly.entity_id
_entity_poly.type
_entity_poly.pdbx_seq_one_letter_code
_entity_poly.pdbx_strand_id
1 'polypeptide(L)'
;MSEKKEIAIKKSTPPPNVILFGESGSGKSSIVNMLAQRPCAQTSSSVKGCTFIANSYPIEILGTTFNIYDTAGLDEGDQGNVPKKEAIVQLLRLLKSLDTGVSLLVFCMRGPRIKESAHRNWRLFHEVICRRKVPIVLAVTGIEQEYDMDEWWIRNKGAFQDYDMFPNGVACITAIRGKPLKDRNRQPLQDSEGRDIYSLDDEYRESMEKTGKAIKTQYRTEPWKVEPVEWFRDIVTVSYKTRCLRAPIEYKETRTVAGAAIQELAKALLISQEEAERMGKALSSDN
;
A
#
# COMPACT_ATOMS: atom_id res chain seq x y z
N MET A 1 -27.12 27.34 -44.06
CA MET A 1 -27.25 26.29 -43.02
C MET A 1 -25.93 25.55 -42.95
N SER A 2 -25.07 25.86 -41.98
CA SER A 2 -23.97 24.98 -41.60
C SER A 2 -24.12 24.67 -40.11
N GLU A 3 -24.35 23.40 -39.79
CA GLU A 3 -24.37 22.91 -38.42
C GLU A 3 -22.93 22.82 -37.92
N LYS A 4 -22.61 23.61 -36.89
CA LYS A 4 -21.42 23.38 -36.09
C LYS A 4 -21.67 22.16 -35.20
N LYS A 5 -21.03 21.03 -35.51
CA LYS A 5 -20.92 19.91 -34.58
C LYS A 5 -19.94 20.29 -33.47
N GLU A 6 -20.49 20.54 -32.29
CA GLU A 6 -19.73 20.68 -31.05
C GLU A 6 -19.19 19.30 -30.66
N ILE A 7 -17.88 19.10 -30.83
CA ILE A 7 -17.20 17.89 -30.41
C ILE A 7 -17.01 17.99 -28.90
N ALA A 8 -17.88 17.31 -28.15
CA ALA A 8 -17.72 17.16 -26.71
C ALA A 8 -16.41 16.42 -26.41
N ILE A 9 -15.39 17.16 -25.96
CA ILE A 9 -14.16 16.59 -25.42
C ILE A 9 -14.56 15.88 -24.12
N LYS A 10 -14.69 14.55 -24.17
CA LYS A 10 -14.81 13.72 -22.97
C LYS A 10 -13.58 14.00 -22.11
N LYS A 11 -13.73 14.72 -20.99
CA LYS A 11 -12.69 14.81 -19.97
C LYS A 11 -12.35 13.38 -19.55
N SER A 12 -11.16 12.90 -19.91
CA SER A 12 -10.69 11.60 -19.43
C SER A 12 -10.52 11.70 -17.92
N THR A 13 -11.30 10.93 -17.17
CA THR A 13 -11.07 10.76 -15.74
C THR A 13 -9.66 10.21 -15.53
N PRO A 14 -8.89 10.75 -14.58
CA PRO A 14 -7.55 10.25 -14.31
C PRO A 14 -7.59 8.77 -13.91
N PRO A 15 -6.55 7.98 -14.23
CA PRO A 15 -6.49 6.58 -13.83
C PRO A 15 -6.64 6.41 -12.30
N PRO A 16 -7.38 5.39 -11.82
CA PRO A 16 -7.49 5.12 -10.39
C PRO A 16 -6.13 4.70 -9.81
N ASN A 17 -5.82 5.15 -8.59
CA ASN A 17 -4.56 4.83 -7.93
C ASN A 17 -4.71 3.60 -7.03
N VAL A 18 -3.87 2.60 -7.24
CA VAL A 18 -3.82 1.36 -6.47
C VAL A 18 -2.47 1.28 -5.79
N ILE A 19 -2.47 1.10 -4.47
CA ILE A 19 -1.23 1.13 -3.67
C ILE A 19 -0.93 -0.27 -3.15
N LEU A 20 0.21 -0.84 -3.56
CA LEU A 20 0.69 -2.12 -3.03
C LEU A 20 1.53 -1.84 -1.80
N PHE A 21 1.20 -2.43 -0.66
CA PHE A 21 1.96 -2.25 0.58
C PHE A 21 2.09 -3.58 1.33
N GLY A 22 3.11 -3.70 2.18
CA GLY A 22 3.42 -4.93 2.91
C GLY A 22 4.91 -5.11 3.16
N GLU A 23 5.26 -6.21 3.84
CA GLU A 23 6.64 -6.50 4.27
C GLU A 23 7.63 -6.56 3.10
N SER A 24 8.93 -6.44 3.39
CA SER A 24 9.94 -6.71 2.37
C SER A 24 9.89 -8.18 1.94
N GLY A 25 10.10 -8.43 0.64
CA GLY A 25 10.02 -9.78 0.09
C GLY A 25 8.61 -10.40 0.03
N SER A 26 7.55 -9.62 0.30
CA SER A 26 6.17 -10.12 0.18
C SER A 26 5.69 -10.34 -1.25
N GLY A 27 6.38 -9.80 -2.25
CA GLY A 27 6.07 -10.01 -3.68
C GLY A 27 5.39 -8.82 -4.39
N LYS A 28 5.37 -7.62 -3.79
CA LYS A 28 4.76 -6.40 -4.39
C LYS A 28 5.26 -6.11 -5.81
N SER A 29 6.58 -5.98 -5.99
CA SER A 29 7.20 -5.75 -7.30
C SER A 29 6.95 -6.89 -8.28
N SER A 30 6.86 -8.14 -7.79
CA SER A 30 6.50 -9.30 -8.62
C SER A 30 5.05 -9.23 -9.11
N ILE A 31 4.12 -8.75 -8.28
CA ILE A 31 2.72 -8.50 -8.71
C ILE A 31 2.69 -7.44 -9.80
N VAL A 32 3.46 -6.35 -9.67
CA VAL A 32 3.56 -5.33 -10.72
C VAL A 32 4.06 -5.92 -12.03
N ASN A 33 5.14 -6.69 -12.00
CA ASN A 33 5.68 -7.35 -13.19
C ASN A 33 4.69 -8.34 -13.82
N MET A 34 3.94 -9.06 -12.98
CA MET A 34 2.91 -9.99 -13.41
C MET A 34 1.77 -9.28 -14.13
N LEU A 35 1.21 -8.23 -13.53
CA LEU A 35 0.13 -7.45 -14.13
C LEU A 35 0.60 -6.68 -15.39
N ALA A 36 1.84 -6.20 -15.41
CA ALA A 36 2.43 -5.53 -16.56
C ALA A 36 2.87 -6.48 -17.67
N GLN A 37 2.93 -7.79 -17.39
CA GLN A 37 3.47 -8.84 -18.26
C GLN A 37 4.91 -8.56 -18.75
N ARG A 38 5.69 -7.81 -17.97
CA ARG A 38 7.08 -7.46 -18.28
C ARG A 38 7.84 -7.07 -17.00
N PRO A 39 9.16 -7.25 -16.96
CA PRO A 39 9.98 -6.92 -15.78
C PRO A 39 10.25 -5.41 -15.70
N CYS A 40 9.26 -4.59 -15.35
CA CYS A 40 9.40 -3.14 -15.19
C CYS A 40 9.72 -2.69 -13.75
N ALA A 41 9.30 -3.46 -12.75
CA ALA A 41 9.64 -3.27 -11.35
C ALA A 41 10.85 -4.12 -10.97
N GLN A 42 11.79 -3.54 -10.22
CA GLN A 42 12.99 -4.24 -9.79
C GLN A 42 12.64 -5.23 -8.66
N THR A 43 12.90 -6.53 -8.89
CA THR A 43 12.71 -7.58 -7.87
C THR A 43 14.04 -7.95 -7.21
N SER A 44 14.05 -8.06 -5.88
CA SER A 44 15.27 -8.11 -5.05
C SER A 44 16.01 -9.46 -4.98
N SER A 45 16.06 -10.25 -6.06
CA SER A 45 17.02 -11.39 -6.09
C SER A 45 18.49 -10.92 -6.04
N SER A 46 18.71 -9.61 -6.17
CA SER A 46 19.99 -8.93 -5.96
C SER A 46 19.99 -8.24 -4.59
N VAL A 47 20.88 -8.70 -3.71
CA VAL A 47 21.11 -8.22 -2.34
C VAL A 47 21.50 -6.73 -2.36
N LYS A 48 20.52 -5.84 -2.20
CA LYS A 48 20.59 -4.51 -1.57
C LYS A 48 19.21 -3.86 -1.65
N GLY A 49 18.62 -3.59 -0.48
CA GLY A 49 17.30 -2.99 -0.35
C GLY A 49 17.19 -1.72 -1.17
N CYS A 50 16.28 -1.72 -2.15
CA CYS A 50 16.10 -0.60 -3.06
C CYS A 50 14.66 -0.53 -3.51
N THR A 51 13.83 0.18 -2.74
CA THR A 51 12.76 1.02 -3.29
C THR A 51 12.49 2.17 -2.31
N PHE A 52 13.43 3.11 -2.15
CA PHE A 52 13.26 4.25 -1.25
C PHE A 52 12.15 5.24 -1.69
N ILE A 53 11.69 5.15 -2.94
CA ILE A 53 10.69 6.02 -3.56
C ILE A 53 9.63 5.13 -4.21
N ALA A 54 8.35 5.38 -3.91
CA ALA A 54 7.26 4.63 -4.55
C ALA A 54 7.22 4.92 -6.05
N ASN A 55 7.22 3.87 -6.87
CA ASN A 55 7.19 3.97 -8.32
C ASN A 55 5.77 3.72 -8.83
N SER A 56 5.29 4.57 -9.74
CA SER A 56 3.98 4.41 -10.38
C SER A 56 4.12 3.69 -11.72
N TYR A 57 3.29 2.68 -11.94
CA TYR A 57 3.21 1.88 -13.15
C TYR A 57 1.80 1.96 -13.73
N PRO A 58 1.60 2.66 -14.86
CA PRO A 58 0.34 2.60 -15.59
C PRO A 58 0.15 1.20 -16.19
N ILE A 59 -0.89 0.49 -15.76
CA ILE A 59 -1.18 -0.87 -16.21
C ILE A 59 -2.66 -0.96 -16.60
N GLU A 60 -2.94 -1.52 -17.77
CA GLU A 60 -4.30 -1.81 -18.21
C GLU A 60 -4.77 -3.15 -17.63
N ILE A 61 -5.86 -3.10 -16.85
CA ILE A 61 -6.49 -4.27 -16.24
C ILE A 61 -7.95 -4.29 -16.68
N LEU A 62 -8.33 -5.30 -17.46
CA LEU A 62 -9.71 -5.53 -17.92
C LEU A 62 -10.36 -4.27 -18.52
N GLY A 63 -9.64 -3.61 -19.44
CA GLY A 63 -10.10 -2.40 -20.16
C GLY A 63 -10.07 -1.11 -19.34
N THR A 64 -9.36 -1.07 -18.21
CA THR A 64 -9.17 0.14 -17.41
C THR A 64 -7.71 0.31 -17.04
N THR A 65 -7.14 1.46 -17.35
CA THR A 65 -5.79 1.82 -16.91
C THR A 65 -5.82 2.23 -15.45
N PHE A 66 -4.94 1.63 -14.66
CA PHE A 66 -4.70 1.96 -13.25
C PHE A 66 -3.27 2.46 -13.08
N ASN A 67 -3.07 3.38 -12.13
CA ASN A 67 -1.74 3.70 -11.63
C ASN A 67 -1.43 2.76 -10.46
N ILE A 68 -0.60 1.76 -10.70
CA ILE A 68 -0.18 0.80 -9.69
C ILE A 68 1.10 1.32 -9.02
N TYR A 69 1.04 1.61 -7.73
CA TYR A 69 2.18 2.09 -6.96
C TYR A 69 2.85 0.92 -6.22
N ASP A 70 4.11 0.65 -6.58
CA ASP A 70 4.98 -0.26 -5.83
C ASP A 70 5.68 0.51 -4.71
N THR A 71 5.63 -0.01 -3.49
CA THR A 71 6.22 0.64 -2.32
C THR A 71 7.39 -0.16 -1.78
N ALA A 72 8.29 0.49 -1.05
CA ALA A 72 9.29 -0.18 -0.24
C ALA A 72 8.68 -1.28 0.65
N GLY A 73 9.46 -2.31 0.97
CA GLY A 73 9.11 -3.22 2.05
C GLY A 73 9.03 -2.46 3.38
N LEU A 74 7.93 -2.66 4.10
CA LEU A 74 7.73 -1.98 5.38
C LEU A 74 8.77 -2.41 6.44
N ASP A 75 9.27 -3.65 6.42
CA ASP A 75 10.22 -4.20 7.42
C ASP A 75 11.68 -4.29 6.94
N GLU A 76 12.15 -3.43 6.04
CA GLU A 76 13.53 -3.53 5.50
C GLU A 76 14.62 -3.18 6.55
N GLY A 77 15.03 -4.07 7.47
CA GLY A 77 16.15 -3.83 8.40
C GLY A 77 16.53 -5.04 9.29
N ASP A 78 17.78 -5.12 9.74
CA ASP A 78 18.36 -6.37 10.29
C ASP A 78 17.83 -6.85 11.65
N GLN A 79 17.12 -6.04 12.45
CA GLN A 79 16.49 -6.53 13.70
C GLN A 79 15.24 -5.71 14.10
N GLY A 80 14.08 -6.38 14.13
CA GLY A 80 13.05 -6.13 15.16
C GLY A 80 11.88 -5.19 14.82
N ASN A 81 10.72 -5.82 14.54
CA ASN A 81 9.35 -5.48 14.95
C ASN A 81 8.70 -4.11 14.69
N VAL A 82 9.38 -3.10 14.15
CA VAL A 82 8.71 -1.89 13.65
C VAL A 82 9.09 -1.68 12.20
N PRO A 83 8.13 -1.43 11.31
CA PRO A 83 8.47 -1.05 9.95
C PRO A 83 9.47 0.10 9.98
N LYS A 84 10.52 0.08 9.14
CA LYS A 84 11.50 1.19 9.13
C LYS A 84 10.72 2.48 8.96
N LYS A 85 10.85 3.40 9.93
CA LYS A 85 10.07 4.64 10.02
C LYS A 85 10.07 5.40 8.71
N GLU A 86 11.20 5.35 8.02
CA GLU A 86 11.40 5.93 6.70
C GLU A 86 10.43 5.36 5.66
N ALA A 87 10.21 4.04 5.62
CA ALA A 87 9.26 3.40 4.71
C ALA A 87 7.81 3.83 4.99
N ILE A 88 7.43 3.92 6.27
CA ILE A 88 6.10 4.45 6.65
C ILE A 88 5.94 5.90 6.23
N VAL A 89 6.94 6.75 6.52
CA VAL A 89 6.89 8.18 6.18
C VAL A 89 6.81 8.37 4.66
N GLN A 90 7.57 7.61 3.88
CA GLN A 90 7.52 7.67 2.42
C GLN A 90 6.17 7.22 1.87
N LEU A 91 5.60 6.14 2.41
CA LEU A 91 4.27 5.69 2.00
C LEU A 91 3.19 6.72 2.38
N LEU A 92 3.26 7.32 3.57
CA LEU A 92 2.35 8.40 3.96
C LEU A 92 2.48 9.63 3.07
N ARG A 93 3.71 10.01 2.70
CA ARG A 93 3.96 11.10 1.75
C ARG A 93 3.36 10.80 0.39
N LEU A 94 3.54 9.56 -0.11
CA LEU A 94 2.90 9.12 -1.35
C LEU A 94 1.39 9.32 -1.26
N LEU A 95 0.74 8.77 -0.23
CA LEU A 95 -0.72 8.83 -0.10
C LEU A 95 -1.23 10.29 -0.06
N LYS A 96 -0.50 11.19 0.61
CA LYS A 96 -0.79 12.63 0.65
C LYS A 96 -0.57 13.34 -0.69
N SER A 97 0.43 12.93 -1.48
CA SER A 97 0.73 13.56 -2.77
C SER A 97 -0.22 13.16 -3.90
N LEU A 98 -1.12 12.19 -3.67
CA LEU A 98 -2.09 11.75 -4.67
C LEU A 98 -3.28 12.71 -4.73
N ASP A 99 -3.19 13.74 -5.58
CA ASP A 99 -4.26 14.72 -5.80
C ASP A 99 -5.59 14.08 -6.20
N THR A 100 -5.53 12.96 -6.92
CA THR A 100 -6.71 12.21 -7.37
C THR A 100 -7.22 11.22 -6.33
N GLY A 101 -6.52 11.06 -5.20
CA GLY A 101 -6.88 10.17 -4.10
C GLY A 101 -6.52 8.70 -4.35
N VAL A 102 -6.79 7.85 -3.37
CA VAL A 102 -6.51 6.42 -3.38
C VAL A 102 -7.79 5.65 -3.68
N SER A 103 -7.75 4.78 -4.67
CA SER A 103 -8.90 4.00 -5.13
C SER A 103 -8.95 2.60 -4.52
N LEU A 104 -7.79 2.01 -4.22
CA LEU A 104 -7.66 0.67 -3.67
C LEU A 104 -6.31 0.52 -2.95
N LEU A 105 -6.30 -0.23 -1.86
CA LEU A 105 -5.06 -0.79 -1.31
C LEU A 105 -4.96 -2.27 -1.64
N VAL A 106 -3.75 -2.73 -1.96
CA VAL A 106 -3.41 -4.15 -2.08
C VAL A 106 -2.42 -4.49 -0.98
N PHE A 107 -2.90 -5.17 0.06
CA PHE A 107 -2.03 -5.64 1.14
C PHE A 107 -1.37 -6.95 0.70
N CYS A 108 -0.06 -6.89 0.47
CA CYS A 108 0.73 -8.02 0.00
C CYS A 108 1.46 -8.67 1.17
N MET A 109 1.16 -9.94 1.43
CA MET A 109 1.85 -10.74 2.42
C MET A 109 2.36 -12.05 1.83
N ARG A 110 3.44 -12.57 2.42
CA ARG A 110 3.93 -13.91 2.11
C ARG A 110 3.33 -14.90 3.10
N GLY A 111 2.59 -15.89 2.61
CA GLY A 111 2.03 -16.97 3.40
C GLY A 111 3.08 -18.01 3.83
N PRO A 112 2.65 -19.06 4.54
CA PRO A 112 1.28 -19.31 5.00
C PRO A 112 0.97 -18.72 6.39
N ARG A 113 1.91 -18.04 7.05
CA ARG A 113 1.72 -17.57 8.43
C ARG A 113 1.49 -16.06 8.47
N ILE A 114 0.50 -15.63 9.25
CA ILE A 114 0.33 -14.22 9.63
C ILE A 114 1.42 -13.89 10.65
N LYS A 115 2.25 -12.90 10.34
CA LYS A 115 3.25 -12.37 11.28
C LYS A 115 2.67 -11.16 12.01
N GLU A 116 3.18 -10.90 13.20
CA GLU A 116 2.78 -9.70 13.97
C GLU A 116 3.09 -8.40 13.20
N SER A 117 4.19 -8.36 12.45
CA SER A 117 4.52 -7.24 11.54
C SER A 117 3.46 -7.04 10.46
N ALA A 118 2.95 -8.11 9.85
CA ALA A 118 1.87 -8.02 8.88
C ALA A 118 0.58 -7.46 9.50
N HIS A 119 0.21 -7.92 10.70
CA HIS A 119 -0.95 -7.40 11.44
C HIS A 119 -0.79 -5.91 11.81
N ARG A 120 0.37 -5.48 12.32
CA ARG A 120 0.66 -4.07 12.60
C ARG A 120 0.57 -3.20 11.35
N ASN A 121 1.13 -3.66 10.23
CA ASN A 121 1.06 -2.98 8.94
C ASN A 121 -0.38 -2.83 8.45
N TRP A 122 -1.16 -3.92 8.52
CA TRP A 122 -2.59 -3.87 8.22
C TRP A 122 -3.30 -2.80 9.04
N ARG A 123 -3.13 -2.83 10.36
CA ARG A 123 -3.78 -1.91 11.29
C ARG A 123 -3.41 -0.45 11.03
N LEU A 124 -2.12 -0.17 10.83
CA LEU A 124 -1.64 1.17 10.53
C LEU A 124 -2.31 1.74 9.28
N PHE A 125 -2.27 1.03 8.16
CA PHE A 125 -2.77 1.56 6.90
C PHE A 125 -4.28 1.56 6.81
N HIS A 126 -4.92 0.48 7.24
CA HIS A 126 -6.37 0.34 7.16
C HIS A 126 -7.08 1.23 8.19
N GLU A 127 -6.67 1.19 9.46
CA GLU A 127 -7.42 1.82 10.54
C GLU A 127 -6.97 3.25 10.82
N VAL A 128 -5.66 3.50 10.90
CA VAL A 128 -5.15 4.82 11.31
C VAL A 128 -5.05 5.76 10.11
N ILE A 129 -4.36 5.33 9.06
CA ILE A 129 -4.06 6.20 7.92
C ILE A 129 -5.29 6.38 7.04
N CYS A 130 -5.88 5.27 6.57
CA CYS A 130 -7.01 5.33 5.65
C CYS A 130 -8.37 5.38 6.36
N ARG A 131 -8.40 5.31 7.70
CA ARG A 131 -9.64 5.40 8.52
C ARG A 131 -10.77 4.48 8.03
N ARG A 132 -10.40 3.29 7.53
CA ARG A 132 -11.29 2.29 6.92
C ARG A 132 -12.11 2.84 5.74
N LYS A 133 -11.61 3.88 5.06
CA LYS A 133 -12.26 4.52 3.91
C LYS A 133 -11.83 3.94 2.57
N VAL A 134 -10.69 3.27 2.49
CA VAL A 134 -10.20 2.66 1.24
C VAL A 134 -10.39 1.14 1.33
N PRO A 135 -11.02 0.49 0.32
CA PRO A 135 -11.11 -0.95 0.29
C PRO A 135 -9.71 -1.57 0.19
N ILE A 136 -9.57 -2.77 0.75
CA ILE A 136 -8.30 -3.51 0.74
C ILE A 136 -8.50 -4.89 0.12
N VAL A 137 -7.68 -5.20 -0.87
CA VAL A 137 -7.50 -6.56 -1.38
C VAL A 137 -6.29 -7.18 -0.68
N LEU A 138 -6.45 -8.38 -0.13
CA LEU A 138 -5.35 -9.19 0.39
C LEU A 138 -4.75 -10.01 -0.76
N ALA A 139 -3.46 -9.83 -1.04
CA ALA A 139 -2.69 -10.66 -1.95
C ALA A 139 -1.73 -11.55 -1.16
N VAL A 140 -1.94 -12.87 -1.22
CA VAL A 140 -1.13 -13.88 -0.51
C VAL A 140 -0.21 -14.57 -1.51
N THR A 141 1.10 -14.41 -1.34
CA THR A 141 2.14 -15.06 -2.15
C THR A 141 2.84 -16.18 -1.36
N GLY A 142 3.69 -16.99 -2.00
CA GLY A 142 4.52 -17.95 -1.28
C GLY A 142 3.78 -19.22 -0.83
N ILE A 143 2.61 -19.47 -1.41
CA ILE A 143 1.76 -20.65 -1.14
C ILE A 143 1.56 -21.48 -2.40
N GLU A 144 2.46 -21.37 -3.37
CA GLU A 144 2.41 -22.04 -4.68
C GLU A 144 2.60 -23.56 -4.60
N GLN A 145 2.80 -24.10 -3.40
CA GLN A 145 2.88 -25.54 -3.13
C GLN A 145 1.56 -26.12 -2.60
N GLU A 146 0.56 -25.27 -2.32
CA GLU A 146 -0.80 -25.74 -2.02
C GLU A 146 -1.41 -26.33 -3.28
N TYR A 147 -2.09 -27.47 -3.15
CA TYR A 147 -2.80 -28.10 -4.26
C TYR A 147 -3.90 -27.18 -4.81
N ASP A 148 -4.59 -26.49 -3.92
CA ASP A 148 -5.56 -25.44 -4.22
C ASP A 148 -5.28 -24.22 -3.32
N MET A 149 -4.77 -23.15 -3.95
CA MET A 149 -4.44 -21.90 -3.27
C MET A 149 -5.69 -21.17 -2.73
N ASP A 150 -6.87 -21.34 -3.34
CA ASP A 150 -8.10 -20.69 -2.88
C ASP A 150 -8.71 -21.44 -1.69
N GLU A 151 -8.61 -22.78 -1.68
CA GLU A 151 -8.99 -23.59 -0.52
C GLU A 151 -8.16 -23.22 0.72
N TRP A 152 -6.89 -22.86 0.54
CA TRP A 152 -6.05 -22.37 1.62
C TRP A 152 -6.68 -21.15 2.32
N TRP A 153 -7.23 -20.19 1.58
CA TRP A 153 -7.91 -19.05 2.18
C TRP A 153 -9.14 -19.48 2.99
N ILE A 154 -9.96 -20.39 2.45
CA ILE A 154 -11.18 -20.88 3.12
C ILE A 154 -10.83 -21.47 4.49
N ARG A 155 -9.76 -22.27 4.56
CA ARG A 155 -9.29 -22.91 5.80
C ARG A 155 -8.69 -21.92 6.80
N ASN A 156 -8.04 -20.85 6.33
CA ASN A 156 -7.27 -19.94 7.17
C ASN A 156 -7.97 -18.61 7.48
N LYS A 157 -9.10 -18.30 6.82
CA LYS A 157 -9.84 -17.04 7.02
C LYS A 157 -10.14 -16.74 8.49
N GLY A 158 -10.45 -17.76 9.30
CA GLY A 158 -10.72 -17.60 10.73
C GLY A 158 -9.54 -16.94 11.47
N ALA A 159 -8.30 -17.37 11.18
CA ALA A 159 -7.12 -16.78 11.79
C ALA A 159 -6.96 -15.29 11.42
N PHE A 160 -7.29 -14.89 10.20
CA PHE A 160 -7.28 -13.47 9.82
C PHE A 160 -8.33 -12.66 10.59
N GLN A 161 -9.50 -13.25 10.86
CA GLN A 161 -10.55 -12.62 11.64
C GLN A 161 -10.14 -12.44 13.11
N ASP A 162 -9.38 -13.38 13.67
CA ASP A 162 -8.81 -13.26 15.03
C ASP A 162 -7.80 -12.10 15.14
N TYR A 163 -7.19 -11.69 14.03
CA TYR A 163 -6.33 -10.50 13.90
C TYR A 163 -7.09 -9.24 13.46
N ASP A 164 -8.44 -9.25 13.47
CA ASP A 164 -9.28 -8.15 12.96
C ASP A 164 -8.98 -7.75 11.50
N MET A 165 -8.54 -8.71 10.68
CA MET A 165 -8.23 -8.50 9.26
C MET A 165 -9.40 -8.92 8.37
N PHE A 166 -10.15 -7.93 7.86
CA PHE A 166 -11.33 -8.13 7.01
C PHE A 166 -11.14 -7.52 5.61
N PRO A 167 -10.45 -8.20 4.68
CA PRO A 167 -10.26 -7.70 3.33
C PRO A 167 -11.55 -7.73 2.49
N ASN A 168 -11.70 -6.78 1.57
CA ASN A 168 -12.81 -6.69 0.61
C ASN A 168 -12.70 -7.75 -0.50
N GLY A 169 -11.48 -8.18 -0.81
CA GLY A 169 -11.21 -9.28 -1.73
C GLY A 169 -9.91 -9.98 -1.38
N VAL A 170 -9.78 -11.24 -1.78
CA VAL A 170 -8.57 -12.03 -1.54
C VAL A 170 -8.11 -12.66 -2.84
N ALA A 171 -6.80 -12.64 -3.07
CA ALA A 171 -6.14 -13.33 -4.15
C ALA A 171 -4.98 -14.14 -3.58
N CYS A 172 -5.13 -15.46 -3.56
CA CYS A 172 -4.03 -16.39 -3.29
C CYS A 172 -3.31 -16.67 -4.62
N ILE A 173 -2.04 -16.28 -4.72
CA ILE A 173 -1.37 -16.07 -6.00
C ILE A 173 0.08 -16.55 -6.03
N THR A 174 0.50 -16.84 -7.26
CA THR A 174 1.86 -17.11 -7.72
C THR A 174 2.32 -15.93 -8.58
N ALA A 175 3.12 -15.03 -8.00
CA ALA A 175 3.56 -13.81 -8.71
C ALA A 175 4.85 -13.99 -9.54
N ILE A 176 5.39 -15.21 -9.61
CA ILE A 176 6.58 -15.56 -10.39
C ILE A 176 6.34 -16.82 -11.20
N ARG A 177 6.98 -16.93 -12.36
CA ARG A 177 6.83 -18.09 -13.26
C ARG A 177 7.55 -19.35 -12.75
N GLY A 178 8.41 -19.23 -11.73
CA GLY A 178 9.20 -20.34 -11.19
C GLY A 178 10.50 -20.58 -11.97
N LYS A 179 10.97 -21.83 -11.99
CA LYS A 179 12.22 -22.18 -12.70
C LYS A 179 11.91 -22.53 -14.16
N PRO A 180 12.78 -22.17 -15.12
CA PRO A 180 12.60 -22.62 -16.49
C PRO A 180 12.66 -24.14 -16.53
N LEU A 181 11.66 -24.75 -17.16
CA LEU A 181 11.65 -26.18 -17.43
C LEU A 181 12.68 -26.47 -18.50
N LYS A 182 13.38 -27.60 -18.36
CA LYS A 182 14.49 -27.96 -19.23
C LYS A 182 14.34 -29.37 -19.75
N ASP A 183 14.81 -29.58 -20.97
CA ASP A 183 14.91 -30.90 -21.56
C ASP A 183 16.03 -31.73 -20.91
N ARG A 184 16.23 -32.97 -21.39
CA ARG A 184 17.30 -33.86 -20.90
C ARG A 184 18.70 -33.29 -21.11
N ASN A 185 18.88 -32.38 -22.06
CA ASN A 185 20.14 -31.72 -22.39
C ASN A 185 20.32 -30.37 -21.66
N ARG A 186 19.44 -30.04 -20.71
CA ARG A 186 19.41 -28.78 -19.95
C ARG A 186 19.10 -27.54 -20.78
N GLN A 187 18.52 -27.69 -21.97
CA GLN A 187 18.00 -26.58 -22.78
C GLN A 187 16.60 -26.19 -22.30
N PRO A 188 16.23 -24.90 -22.30
CA PRO A 188 14.87 -24.47 -21.97
C PRO A 188 13.84 -25.16 -22.88
N LEU A 189 12.78 -25.69 -22.27
CA LEU A 189 11.61 -26.14 -23.01
C LEU A 189 10.86 -24.92 -23.51
N GLN A 190 10.33 -25.00 -24.73
CA GLN A 190 9.59 -23.91 -25.36
C GLN A 190 8.18 -24.36 -25.71
N ASP A 191 7.23 -23.43 -25.65
CA ASP A 191 5.86 -23.65 -26.11
C ASP A 191 5.77 -23.59 -27.65
N SER A 192 4.56 -23.73 -28.19
CA SER A 192 4.30 -23.68 -29.64
C SER A 192 4.63 -22.33 -30.28
N GLU A 193 4.80 -21.27 -29.49
CA GLU A 193 5.17 -19.93 -29.95
C GLU A 193 6.68 -19.66 -29.74
N GLY A 194 7.45 -20.66 -29.29
CA GLY A 194 8.89 -20.53 -29.06
C GLY A 194 9.24 -19.80 -27.76
N ARG A 195 8.29 -19.66 -26.82
CA ARG A 195 8.55 -19.02 -25.51
C ARG A 195 8.99 -20.06 -24.48
N ASP A 196 9.98 -19.73 -23.67
CA ASP A 196 10.42 -20.58 -22.58
C ASP A 196 9.27 -20.90 -21.60
N ILE A 197 9.13 -22.18 -21.27
CA ILE A 197 8.15 -22.72 -20.32
C ILE A 197 8.77 -22.78 -18.93
N TYR A 198 8.00 -22.39 -17.92
CA TYR A 198 8.44 -22.40 -16.54
C TYR A 198 7.53 -23.26 -15.66
N SER A 199 8.07 -23.65 -14.50
CA SER A 199 7.45 -24.63 -13.61
C SER A 199 6.13 -24.18 -12.97
N LEU A 200 5.82 -22.88 -12.98
CA LEU A 200 4.61 -22.30 -12.38
C LEU A 200 3.82 -21.46 -13.39
N ASP A 201 3.95 -21.73 -14.69
CA ASP A 201 3.30 -20.91 -15.73
C ASP A 201 1.76 -20.93 -15.64
N ASP A 202 1.18 -22.03 -15.18
CA ASP A 202 -0.27 -22.16 -15.05
C ASP A 202 -0.79 -21.38 -13.84
N GLU A 203 -0.19 -21.57 -12.67
CA GLU A 203 -0.53 -20.84 -11.45
C GLU A 203 -0.27 -19.33 -11.64
N TYR A 204 0.79 -18.96 -12.34
CA TYR A 204 1.10 -17.56 -12.67
C TYR A 204 0.02 -16.92 -13.55
N ARG A 205 -0.46 -17.62 -14.57
CA ARG A 205 -1.51 -17.13 -15.47
C ARG A 205 -2.84 -16.98 -14.74
N GLU A 206 -3.22 -17.98 -13.95
CA GLU A 206 -4.41 -17.92 -13.10
C GLU A 206 -4.31 -16.74 -12.11
N SER A 207 -3.14 -16.55 -11.52
CA SER A 207 -2.87 -15.47 -10.57
C SER A 207 -2.97 -14.08 -11.18
N MET A 208 -2.52 -13.92 -12.43
CA MET A 208 -2.68 -12.68 -13.18
C MET A 208 -4.16 -12.33 -13.35
N GLU A 209 -4.98 -13.28 -13.79
CA GLU A 209 -6.42 -13.07 -13.93
C GLU A 209 -7.10 -12.78 -12.59
N LYS A 210 -6.78 -13.57 -11.56
CA LYS A 210 -7.35 -13.44 -10.21
C LYS A 210 -7.04 -12.08 -9.60
N THR A 211 -5.78 -11.65 -9.68
CA THR A 211 -5.35 -10.33 -9.20
C THR A 211 -6.02 -9.20 -9.99
N GLY A 212 -6.06 -9.31 -11.32
CA GLY A 212 -6.73 -8.32 -12.17
C GLY A 212 -8.22 -8.18 -11.86
N LYS A 213 -8.94 -9.30 -11.72
CA LYS A 213 -10.36 -9.35 -11.33
C LYS A 213 -10.58 -8.74 -9.94
N ALA A 214 -9.73 -9.07 -8.96
CA ALA A 214 -9.83 -8.52 -7.61
C ALA A 214 -9.63 -6.99 -7.60
N ILE A 215 -8.62 -6.47 -8.29
CA ILE A 215 -8.40 -5.02 -8.42
C ILE A 215 -9.60 -4.36 -9.11
N LYS A 216 -10.03 -4.91 -10.25
CA LYS A 216 -11.12 -4.33 -11.05
C LYS A 216 -12.46 -4.34 -10.32
N THR A 217 -12.71 -5.32 -9.46
CA THR A 217 -13.98 -5.44 -8.75
C THR A 217 -14.03 -4.58 -7.49
N GLN A 218 -12.88 -4.40 -6.82
CA GLN A 218 -12.85 -3.81 -5.48
C GLN A 218 -12.45 -2.33 -5.44
N TYR A 219 -11.89 -1.77 -6.53
CA TYR A 219 -11.49 -0.35 -6.52
C TYR A 219 -12.70 0.59 -6.43
N ARG A 220 -12.51 1.72 -5.78
CA ARG A 220 -13.49 2.82 -5.77
C ARG A 220 -13.36 3.67 -7.03
N THR A 221 -14.47 3.90 -7.71
CA THR A 221 -14.56 4.89 -8.80
C THR A 221 -14.43 6.32 -8.30
N GLU A 222 -14.84 6.57 -7.05
CA GLU A 222 -14.60 7.80 -6.31
C GLU A 222 -13.45 7.58 -5.32
N PRO A 223 -12.21 7.99 -5.66
CA PRO A 223 -11.05 7.75 -4.82
C PRO A 223 -11.15 8.55 -3.52
N TRP A 224 -10.62 7.99 -2.45
CA TRP A 224 -10.53 8.67 -1.17
C TRP A 224 -9.25 9.49 -1.10
N LYS A 225 -9.38 10.80 -0.87
CA LYS A 225 -8.23 11.67 -0.63
C LYS A 225 -7.84 11.61 0.85
N VAL A 226 -6.56 11.50 1.12
CA VAL A 226 -6.04 11.59 2.48
C VAL A 226 -6.33 12.99 3.01
N GLU A 227 -7.15 13.08 4.05
CA GLU A 227 -7.37 14.34 4.75
C GLU A 227 -6.06 14.78 5.43
N PRO A 228 -5.78 16.10 5.50
CA PRO A 228 -4.70 16.61 6.32
C PRO A 228 -4.82 16.07 7.75
N VAL A 229 -3.82 15.32 8.18
CA VAL A 229 -3.75 14.78 9.53
C VAL A 229 -3.22 15.88 10.45
N GLU A 230 -4.01 16.30 11.43
CA GLU A 230 -3.60 17.23 12.48
C GLU A 230 -2.65 16.52 13.46
N TRP A 231 -1.38 16.42 13.06
CA TRP A 231 -0.32 15.82 13.89
C TRP A 231 -0.07 16.63 15.16
N PHE A 232 -0.17 17.95 15.07
CA PHE A 232 0.03 18.88 16.17
C PHE A 232 -1.02 19.98 16.12
N ARG A 233 -1.35 20.50 17.30
CA ARG A 233 -2.23 21.66 17.45
C ARG A 233 -1.62 22.69 18.37
N ASP A 234 -1.84 23.95 18.06
CA ASP A 234 -1.41 25.06 18.90
C ASP A 234 -2.51 25.43 19.89
N ILE A 235 -2.17 25.41 21.17
CA ILE A 235 -3.02 25.93 22.25
C ILE A 235 -2.50 27.31 22.61
N VAL A 236 -3.32 28.33 22.34
CA VAL A 236 -3.05 29.72 22.72
C VAL A 236 -3.73 30.00 24.05
N THR A 237 -2.93 30.21 25.09
CA THR A 237 -3.40 30.67 26.40
C THR A 237 -3.31 32.18 26.45
N VAL A 238 -4.44 32.86 26.63
CA VAL A 238 -4.51 34.31 26.81
C VAL A 238 -4.75 34.62 28.28
N SER A 239 -3.88 35.40 28.91
CA SER A 239 -4.03 35.83 30.30
C SER A 239 -3.94 37.34 30.42
N TYR A 240 -4.66 37.91 31.39
CA TYR A 240 -4.71 39.36 31.61
C TYR A 240 -4.13 39.69 32.97
N LYS A 241 -3.19 40.63 33.02
CA LYS A 241 -2.69 41.18 34.28
C LYS A 241 -3.24 42.58 34.47
N THR A 242 -4.12 42.73 35.45
CA THR A 242 -4.62 44.03 35.91
C THR A 242 -3.71 44.55 37.02
N ARG A 243 -3.28 45.80 36.88
CA ARG A 243 -2.71 46.60 37.98
C ARG A 243 -3.72 47.70 38.30
N CYS A 244 -3.91 48.03 39.58
CA CYS A 244 -4.79 49.12 39.99
C CYS A 244 -4.53 50.38 39.15
N LEU A 245 -5.60 50.96 38.62
CA LEU A 245 -5.63 52.19 37.81
C LEU A 245 -4.94 52.11 36.43
N ARG A 246 -4.69 50.93 35.86
CA ARG A 246 -4.20 50.77 34.48
C ARG A 246 -5.03 49.79 33.66
N ALA A 247 -5.05 49.99 32.36
CA ALA A 247 -5.64 49.05 31.42
C ALA A 247 -5.01 47.65 31.57
N PRO A 248 -5.79 46.56 31.40
CA PRO A 248 -5.27 45.20 31.47
C PRO A 248 -4.16 44.99 30.44
N ILE A 249 -3.06 44.35 30.84
CA ILE A 249 -2.03 43.88 29.92
C ILE A 249 -2.37 42.45 29.52
N GLU A 250 -2.53 42.21 28.22
CA GLU A 250 -2.76 40.89 27.65
C GLU A 250 -1.42 40.15 27.41
N TYR A 251 -1.35 38.90 27.84
CA TYR A 251 -0.23 37.99 27.61
C TYR A 251 -0.75 36.80 26.82
N LYS A 252 -0.12 36.52 25.67
CA LYS A 252 -0.38 35.32 24.88
C LYS A 252 0.78 34.36 24.99
N GLU A 253 0.49 33.13 25.39
CA GLU A 253 1.44 32.02 25.39
C GLU A 253 0.91 30.93 24.45
N THR A 254 1.67 30.63 23.40
CA THR A 254 1.34 29.55 22.46
C THR A 254 2.16 28.32 22.80
N ARG A 255 1.49 27.18 23.00
CA ARG A 255 2.15 25.87 23.14
C ARG A 255 1.64 24.91 22.08
N THR A 256 2.55 24.30 21.35
CA THR A 256 2.22 23.21 20.41
C THR A 256 2.15 21.90 21.18
N VAL A 257 1.06 21.15 21.01
CA VAL A 257 0.87 19.85 21.64
C VAL A 257 0.56 18.78 20.60
N ALA A 258 0.90 17.53 20.92
CA ALA A 258 0.55 16.36 20.10
C ALA A 258 -0.97 16.27 19.88
N GLY A 259 -1.37 16.07 18.62
CA GLY A 259 -2.75 15.78 18.24
C GLY A 259 -3.13 14.32 18.48
N ALA A 260 -4.41 13.99 18.30
CA ALA A 260 -4.91 12.61 18.48
C ALA A 260 -4.21 11.60 17.55
N ALA A 261 -3.83 12.04 16.35
CA ALA A 261 -3.12 11.22 15.38
C ALA A 261 -1.76 10.71 15.86
N ILE A 262 -1.07 11.46 16.73
CA ILE A 262 0.21 11.02 17.33
C ILE A 262 -0.02 9.85 18.28
N GLN A 263 -1.10 9.90 19.06
CA GLN A 263 -1.44 8.82 19.99
C GLN A 263 -1.89 7.56 19.24
N GLU A 264 -2.68 7.72 18.17
CA GLU A 264 -3.08 6.61 17.30
C GLU A 264 -1.88 5.99 16.58
N LEU A 265 -0.94 6.82 16.09
CA LEU A 265 0.30 6.36 15.47
C LEU A 265 1.18 5.60 16.47
N ALA A 266 1.36 6.13 17.68
CA ALA A 266 2.11 5.47 18.75
C ALA A 266 1.53 4.10 19.08
N LYS A 267 0.19 4.02 19.20
CA LYS A 267 -0.53 2.78 19.49
C LYS A 267 -0.45 1.77 18.35
N ALA A 268 -0.56 2.21 17.10
CA ALA A 268 -0.54 1.32 15.94
C ALA A 268 0.86 0.77 15.66
N LEU A 269 1.90 1.57 15.89
CA LEU A 269 3.30 1.18 15.67
C LEU A 269 3.96 0.57 16.90
N LEU A 270 3.31 0.60 18.07
CA LEU A 270 3.89 0.20 19.36
C LEU A 270 5.21 0.93 19.66
N ILE A 271 5.24 2.24 19.38
CA ILE A 271 6.40 3.12 19.59
C ILE A 271 6.13 4.10 20.73
N SER A 272 7.18 4.70 21.29
CA SER A 272 7.03 5.74 22.31
C SER A 272 6.33 6.97 21.74
N GLN A 273 5.69 7.76 22.62
CA GLN A 273 5.06 9.01 22.19
C GLN A 273 6.07 9.97 21.55
N GLU A 274 7.27 10.08 22.11
CA GLU A 274 8.38 10.89 21.56
C GLU A 274 8.78 10.44 20.15
N GLU A 275 8.69 9.14 19.88
CA GLU A 275 8.97 8.57 18.58
C GLU A 275 7.86 8.86 17.57
N ALA A 276 6.60 8.73 17.98
CA ALA A 276 5.46 9.12 17.17
C ALA A 276 5.46 10.64 16.87
N GLU A 277 5.87 11.48 17.83
CA GLU A 277 6.05 12.92 17.63
C GLU A 277 7.16 13.23 16.61
N ARG A 278 8.29 12.51 16.64
CA ARG A 278 9.34 12.65 15.61
C ARG A 278 8.80 12.31 14.21
N MET A 279 8.04 11.23 14.09
CA MET A 279 7.40 10.85 12.83
C MET A 279 6.37 11.89 12.37
N GLY A 280 5.51 12.35 13.27
CA GLY A 280 4.52 13.39 12.98
C GLY A 280 5.16 14.70 12.52
N LYS A 281 6.31 15.10 13.10
CA LYS A 281 7.06 16.29 12.66
C LYS A 281 7.54 16.15 11.23
N ALA A 282 8.14 15.01 10.88
CA ALA A 282 8.58 14.71 9.51
C ALA A 282 7.42 14.69 8.50
N LEU A 283 6.20 14.40 8.96
CA LEU A 283 4.98 14.36 8.15
C LEU A 283 4.25 15.72 8.08
N SER A 284 4.65 16.68 8.90
CA SER A 284 4.07 18.04 8.99
C SER A 284 4.92 19.10 8.31
N SER A 285 6.23 18.87 8.14
CA SER A 285 7.19 19.83 7.57
C SER A 285 7.05 20.09 6.06
N ASP A 286 6.10 19.43 5.39
CA ASP A 286 5.88 19.50 3.93
C ASP A 286 4.49 20.07 3.56
N ASN A 287 3.79 20.75 4.49
CA ASN A 287 2.57 21.51 4.20
C ASN A 287 2.89 22.96 3.80
#